data_AF-A0A7X3RZ07-F1
#
_entry.id   AF-A0A7X3RZ07-F1
#
_cell.length_a   1.000
_cell.length_b   1.000
_cell.length_c   1.000
_cell.angle_alpha   90.00
_cell.angle_beta   90.00
_cell.angle_gamma   90.00
#
_symmetry.space_group_name_H-M   'P 1'
#
loop_
_entity.id
_entity.type
_entity.pdbx_description
1 polymer ?
#
loop_
_entity_poly.entity_id
_entity_poly.type
_entity_poly.pdbx_seq_one_letter_code
_entity_poly.pdbx_strand_id
1 'polypeptide(L)'
;MLRLFVLFSLVLFTPPAHGQSVTVVSYGGSFAQASEKAIHSRFEVESGISVDMDHFNGGLAQVRSQVEIGKVYWDVVDFEMAELVRACDEGLIVPIETERYSPGSDGTPAHKDFDSGTITECGVGKLYFSTVFAYNEKQIGDIKPTTIKDFFDMAGFPGRRGLRRVPQGNLEFALMADGVRVDDVYAVLDTEAGVDRAFEKLDTIKEHVVWWETGAQPPQLLADGEVAMTTAYNGRIFNA
;
A
#
# COMPACT_ATOMS: atom_id res chain seq x y z
N MET A 1 -11.57 62.05 -45.56
CA MET A 1 -11.60 60.70 -44.96
C MET A 1 -10.48 60.62 -43.93
N LEU A 2 -10.81 60.76 -42.64
CA LEU A 2 -9.86 60.73 -41.53
C LEU A 2 -9.88 59.30 -40.95
N ARG A 3 -8.78 58.54 -41.09
CA ARG A 3 -8.67 57.19 -40.53
C ARG A 3 -8.05 57.26 -39.13
N LEU A 4 -8.86 56.95 -38.12
CA LEU A 4 -8.47 56.84 -36.72
C LEU A 4 -7.71 55.51 -36.52
N PHE A 5 -6.43 55.56 -36.15
CA PHE A 5 -5.68 54.38 -35.71
C PHE A 5 -5.84 54.26 -34.19
N VAL A 6 -6.55 53.21 -33.75
CA VAL A 6 -6.64 52.83 -32.34
C VAL A 6 -5.50 51.86 -32.05
N LEU A 7 -4.50 52.28 -31.27
CA LEU A 7 -3.49 51.38 -30.70
C LEU A 7 -4.15 50.57 -29.58
N PHE A 8 -4.28 49.27 -29.78
CA PHE A 8 -4.63 48.32 -28.72
C PHE A 8 -3.34 47.98 -27.95
N SER A 9 -3.14 48.56 -26.77
CA SER A 9 -2.11 48.10 -25.84
C SER A 9 -2.51 46.71 -25.33
N LEU A 10 -1.83 45.68 -25.84
CA LEU A 10 -1.92 44.32 -25.31
C LEU A 10 -1.25 44.31 -23.94
N VAL A 11 -2.05 44.40 -22.87
CA VAL A 11 -1.57 44.04 -21.53
C VAL A 11 -1.39 42.54 -21.53
N LEU A 12 -0.14 42.08 -21.61
CA LEU A 12 0.20 40.68 -21.37
C LEU A 12 -0.14 40.37 -19.92
N PHE A 13 -1.30 39.75 -19.71
CA PHE A 13 -1.62 39.10 -18.46
C PHE A 13 -0.72 37.87 -18.38
N THR A 14 0.40 37.97 -17.67
CA THR A 14 1.13 36.77 -17.25
C THR A 14 0.17 35.99 -16.35
N PRO A 15 -0.32 34.81 -16.76
CA PRO A 15 -1.05 33.97 -15.81
C PRO A 15 -0.12 33.75 -14.61
N PRO A 16 -0.65 33.76 -13.37
CA PRO A 16 0.16 33.37 -12.22
C PRO A 16 0.81 32.04 -12.56
N ALA A 17 2.13 31.94 -12.34
CA ALA A 17 2.81 30.66 -12.42
C ALA A 17 1.96 29.67 -11.62
N HIS A 18 1.42 28.64 -12.28
CA HIS A 18 0.88 27.50 -11.55
C HIS A 18 2.02 27.08 -10.62
N GLY A 19 1.79 27.16 -9.31
CA GLY A 19 2.71 26.57 -8.36
C GLY A 19 2.97 25.15 -8.84
N GLN A 20 4.23 24.78 -8.98
CA GLN A 20 4.57 23.41 -9.33
C GLN A 20 3.94 22.52 -8.26
N SER A 21 3.10 21.57 -8.67
CA SER A 21 2.59 20.54 -7.77
C SER A 21 2.98 19.16 -8.29
N VAL A 22 3.09 18.22 -7.36
CA VAL A 22 3.28 16.80 -7.64
C VAL A 22 2.13 16.03 -7.02
N THR A 23 1.53 15.14 -7.81
CA THR A 23 0.46 14.26 -7.36
C THR A 23 1.06 13.00 -6.76
N VAL A 24 0.95 12.86 -5.45
CA VAL A 24 1.43 11.68 -4.71
C VAL A 24 0.24 10.79 -4.36
N VAL A 25 0.29 9.54 -4.80
CA VAL A 25 -0.79 8.58 -4.62
C VAL A 25 -0.40 7.53 -3.61
N SER A 26 -1.23 7.38 -2.60
CA SER A 26 -0.95 6.47 -1.50
C SER A 26 -2.23 5.93 -0.87
N TYR A 27 -2.08 5.24 0.24
CA TYR A 27 -3.18 4.69 1.03
C TYR A 27 -3.75 5.74 1.97
N GLY A 28 -5.07 5.91 1.97
CA GLY A 28 -5.76 6.86 2.84
C GLY A 28 -5.72 6.52 4.34
N GLY A 29 -6.35 7.35 5.16
CA GLY A 29 -6.49 7.15 6.61
C GLY A 29 -5.22 7.53 7.40
N SER A 30 -4.91 6.78 8.46
CA SER A 30 -3.74 7.06 9.33
C SER A 30 -2.40 7.08 8.58
N PHE A 31 -2.31 6.33 7.48
CA PHE A 31 -1.12 6.27 6.64
C PHE A 31 -0.88 7.59 5.88
N ALA A 32 -1.91 8.13 5.23
CA ALA A 32 -1.87 9.43 4.57
C ALA A 32 -1.49 10.55 5.55
N GLN A 33 -2.09 10.56 6.74
CA GLN A 33 -1.78 11.53 7.80
C GLN A 33 -0.32 11.45 8.26
N ALA A 34 0.23 10.23 8.36
CA ALA A 34 1.63 10.02 8.71
C ALA A 34 2.57 10.50 7.58
N SER A 35 2.27 10.18 6.32
CA SER A 35 3.07 10.61 5.16
C SER A 35 3.09 12.13 5.01
N GLU A 36 1.94 12.78 5.23
CA GLU A 36 1.81 14.23 5.22
C GLU A 36 2.77 14.87 6.22
N LYS A 37 2.66 14.47 7.49
CA LYS A 37 3.44 15.04 8.59
C LYS A 37 4.94 14.72 8.50
N ALA A 38 5.30 13.53 8.03
CA ALA A 38 6.68 13.06 8.05
C ALA A 38 7.47 13.49 6.80
N ILE A 39 6.82 13.60 5.64
CA ILE A 39 7.48 13.76 4.35
C ILE A 39 6.93 14.99 3.61
N HIS A 40 5.63 15.01 3.30
CA HIS A 40 5.09 15.97 2.33
C HIS A 40 5.22 17.41 2.80
N SER A 41 4.76 17.75 4.02
CA SER A 41 4.80 19.14 4.49
C SER A 41 6.23 19.68 4.56
N ARG A 42 7.21 18.82 4.85
CA ARG A 42 8.63 19.20 4.85
C ARG A 42 9.14 19.43 3.43
N PHE A 43 8.81 18.53 2.51
CA PHE A 43 9.15 18.66 1.10
C PHE A 43 8.56 19.95 0.51
N GLU A 44 7.30 20.29 0.80
CA GLU A 44 6.68 21.53 0.33
C GLU A 44 7.43 22.78 0.82
N VAL A 45 7.81 22.80 2.10
CA VAL A 45 8.55 23.93 2.68
C VAL A 45 9.96 24.06 2.09
N GLU A 46 10.66 22.94 1.88
CA GLU A 46 12.05 22.95 1.40
C GLU A 46 12.16 23.19 -0.12
N SER A 47 11.22 22.68 -0.90
CA SER A 47 11.24 22.76 -2.37
C SER A 47 10.39 23.90 -2.94
N GLY A 48 9.37 24.35 -2.21
CA GLY A 48 8.33 25.25 -2.73
C GLY A 48 7.35 24.59 -3.71
N ILE A 49 7.41 23.26 -3.86
CA ILE A 49 6.51 22.46 -4.73
C ILE A 49 5.38 21.91 -3.86
N SER A 50 4.13 22.14 -4.23
CA SER A 50 2.97 21.62 -3.51
C SER A 50 2.80 20.11 -3.73
N VAL A 51 2.26 19.41 -2.74
CA VAL A 51 1.94 17.98 -2.83
C VAL A 51 0.43 17.80 -2.86
N ASP A 52 -0.08 17.36 -4.01
CA ASP A 52 -1.49 16.98 -4.17
C ASP A 52 -1.61 15.49 -3.84
N MET A 53 -2.18 15.16 -2.68
CA MET A 53 -2.31 13.76 -2.26
C MET A 53 -3.60 13.14 -2.81
N ASP A 54 -3.46 12.05 -3.57
CA ASP A 54 -4.56 11.20 -4.01
C ASP A 54 -4.54 9.85 -3.27
N HIS A 55 -5.67 9.14 -3.31
CA HIS A 55 -5.84 7.90 -2.59
C HIS A 55 -6.35 6.76 -3.48
N PHE A 56 -5.79 5.58 -3.26
CA PHE A 56 -6.25 4.36 -3.89
C PHE A 56 -6.22 3.16 -2.93
N ASN A 57 -6.65 2.00 -3.43
CA ASN A 57 -6.72 0.76 -2.65
C ASN A 57 -5.57 -0.22 -3.00
N GLY A 58 -4.56 0.24 -3.72
CA GLY A 58 -3.52 -0.62 -4.30
C GLY A 58 -3.90 -1.19 -5.67
N GLY A 59 -3.06 -2.09 -6.18
CA GLY A 59 -3.20 -2.70 -7.49
C GLY A 59 -2.79 -1.78 -8.64
N LEU A 60 -2.73 -2.37 -9.85
CA LEU A 60 -2.19 -1.70 -11.04
C LEU A 60 -3.27 -1.16 -11.99
N ALA A 61 -4.55 -1.44 -11.74
CA ALA A 61 -5.62 -1.16 -12.70
C ALA A 61 -5.75 0.33 -13.06
N GLN A 62 -5.64 1.23 -12.07
CA GLN A 62 -5.76 2.68 -12.33
C GLN A 62 -4.51 3.22 -13.02
N VAL A 63 -3.31 2.79 -12.60
CA VAL A 63 -2.04 3.16 -13.26
C VAL A 63 -2.05 2.70 -14.72
N ARG A 64 -2.41 1.44 -14.95
CA ARG A 64 -2.51 0.86 -16.29
C ARG A 64 -3.49 1.63 -17.17
N SER A 65 -4.68 1.92 -16.65
CA SER A 65 -5.69 2.72 -17.37
C SER A 65 -5.15 4.10 -17.77
N GLN A 66 -4.50 4.82 -16.86
CA GLN A 66 -3.93 6.14 -17.16
C GLN A 66 -2.86 6.09 -18.26
N VAL A 67 -1.98 5.09 -18.21
CA VAL A 67 -0.94 4.86 -19.22
C VAL A 67 -1.56 4.50 -20.58
N GLU A 68 -2.50 3.54 -20.60
CA GLU A 68 -3.17 3.07 -21.82
C GLU A 68 -3.93 4.19 -22.56
N ILE A 69 -4.59 5.09 -21.83
CA ILE A 69 -5.32 6.22 -22.42
C ILE A 69 -4.44 7.45 -22.69
N GLY A 70 -3.16 7.40 -22.31
CA GLY A 70 -2.21 8.50 -22.46
C GLY A 70 -2.54 9.74 -21.64
N LYS A 71 -3.24 9.59 -20.51
CA LYS A 71 -3.59 10.68 -19.58
C LYS A 71 -3.10 10.35 -18.18
N VAL A 72 -1.81 10.52 -17.99
CA VAL A 72 -1.16 10.35 -16.68
C VAL A 72 -1.25 11.66 -15.91
N TYR A 73 -1.84 11.58 -14.72
CA TYR A 73 -1.96 12.69 -13.78
C TYR A 73 -1.44 12.32 -12.38
N TRP A 74 -0.94 11.10 -12.20
CA TRP A 74 -0.22 10.66 -11.02
C TRP A 74 1.28 10.72 -11.27
N ASP A 75 2.02 11.35 -10.35
CA ASP A 75 3.46 11.56 -10.50
C ASP A 75 4.27 10.54 -9.68
N VAL A 76 3.85 10.29 -8.43
CA VAL A 76 4.51 9.35 -7.51
C VAL A 76 3.47 8.42 -6.91
N VAL A 77 3.71 7.12 -6.94
CA VAL A 77 2.74 6.12 -6.45
C VAL A 77 3.43 5.19 -5.44
N ASP A 78 2.85 5.05 -4.26
CA ASP A 78 3.25 4.02 -3.31
C ASP A 78 2.71 2.65 -3.76
N PHE A 79 3.58 1.64 -3.84
CA PHE A 79 3.22 0.26 -4.17
C PHE A 79 3.63 -0.71 -3.07
N GLU A 80 2.95 -1.85 -2.97
CA GLU A 80 3.57 -3.03 -2.34
C GLU A 80 4.68 -3.57 -3.28
N MET A 81 5.73 -4.20 -2.74
CA MET A 81 6.90 -4.61 -3.53
C MET A 81 6.54 -5.47 -4.76
N ALA A 82 5.61 -6.42 -4.62
CA ALA A 82 5.16 -7.25 -5.73
C ALA A 82 4.36 -6.48 -6.80
N GLU A 83 3.73 -5.36 -6.43
CA GLU A 83 3.07 -4.45 -7.37
C GLU A 83 4.09 -3.58 -8.08
N LEU A 84 5.09 -3.06 -7.37
CA LEU A 84 6.18 -2.27 -7.94
C LEU A 84 6.92 -3.05 -9.04
N VAL A 85 7.31 -4.30 -8.75
CA VAL A 85 8.02 -5.15 -9.72
C VAL A 85 7.16 -5.37 -10.97
N ARG A 86 5.89 -5.75 -10.81
CA ARG A 86 4.99 -5.95 -11.95
C ARG A 86 4.73 -4.67 -12.75
N ALA A 87 4.57 -3.53 -12.07
CA ALA A 87 4.38 -2.25 -12.74
C ALA A 87 5.60 -1.87 -13.60
N CYS A 88 6.81 -2.14 -13.10
CA CYS A 88 8.06 -1.94 -13.81
C CYS A 88 8.16 -2.87 -15.02
N ASP A 89 7.92 -4.17 -14.83
CA ASP A 89 7.97 -5.19 -15.90
C ASP A 89 6.94 -4.92 -17.02
N GLU A 90 5.76 -4.41 -16.66
CA GLU A 90 4.71 -4.01 -17.61
C GLU A 90 4.98 -2.65 -18.28
N GLY A 91 6.03 -1.92 -17.88
CA GLY A 91 6.35 -0.59 -18.41
C GLY A 91 5.36 0.51 -18.02
N LEU A 92 4.64 0.34 -16.90
CA LEU A 92 3.64 1.29 -16.40
C LEU A 92 4.27 2.46 -15.63
N ILE A 93 5.49 2.28 -15.15
CA ILE A 93 6.26 3.26 -14.39
C ILE A 93 7.68 3.35 -14.97
N VAL A 94 8.36 4.47 -14.69
CA VAL A 94 9.69 4.74 -15.24
C VAL A 94 10.80 4.23 -14.32
N PRO A 95 11.96 3.83 -14.88
CA PRO A 95 13.15 3.56 -14.08
C PRO A 95 13.57 4.77 -13.27
N ILE A 96 14.18 4.51 -12.11
CA ILE A 96 14.75 5.53 -11.24
C ILE A 96 16.28 5.53 -11.32
N GLU A 97 16.87 6.71 -11.22
CA GLU A 97 18.32 6.90 -11.26
C GLU A 97 18.80 7.39 -9.90
N THR A 98 18.91 6.49 -8.91
CA THR A 98 19.26 6.85 -7.52
C THR A 98 20.62 7.56 -7.40
N GLU A 99 21.52 7.37 -8.37
CA GLU A 99 22.79 8.09 -8.47
C GLU A 99 22.65 9.61 -8.63
N ARG A 100 21.47 10.08 -9.07
CA ARG A 100 21.17 11.50 -9.25
C ARG A 100 20.47 12.12 -8.05
N TYR A 101 20.08 11.32 -7.08
CA TYR A 101 19.40 11.80 -5.88
C TYR A 101 20.41 12.40 -4.91
N SER A 102 19.97 13.43 -4.18
CA SER A 102 20.76 14.04 -3.13
C SER A 102 21.16 12.99 -2.09
N PRO A 103 22.37 13.08 -1.52
CA PRO A 103 22.73 12.26 -0.38
C PRO A 103 21.74 12.39 0.78
N GLY A 104 21.69 11.36 1.62
CA GLY A 104 20.98 11.38 2.90
C GLY A 104 21.48 12.50 3.81
N SER A 105 20.75 12.74 4.90
CA SER A 105 21.06 13.85 5.83
C SER A 105 22.42 13.71 6.53
N ASP A 106 23.01 12.51 6.53
CA ASP A 106 24.34 12.19 7.04
C ASP A 106 25.44 12.22 5.95
N GLY A 107 25.08 12.52 4.69
CA GLY A 107 25.97 12.53 3.54
C GLY A 107 26.12 11.18 2.83
N THR A 108 25.41 10.13 3.25
CA THR A 108 25.43 8.83 2.57
C THR A 108 24.85 8.97 1.15
N PRO A 109 25.53 8.49 0.09
CA PRO A 109 24.97 8.53 -1.27
C PRO A 109 23.64 7.79 -1.33
N ALA A 110 22.64 8.33 -2.04
CA ALA A 110 21.29 7.78 -2.05
C ALA A 110 21.23 6.30 -2.46
N HIS A 111 22.05 5.84 -3.41
CA HIS A 111 22.11 4.42 -3.80
C HIS A 111 22.64 3.48 -2.71
N LYS A 112 23.13 4.01 -1.58
CA LYS A 112 23.60 3.28 -0.38
C LYS A 112 22.78 3.58 0.87
N ASP A 113 21.79 4.47 0.78
CA ASP A 113 20.99 4.96 1.92
C ASP A 113 19.66 4.20 2.09
N PHE A 114 19.55 3.04 1.45
CA PHE A 114 18.41 2.14 1.57
C PHE A 114 18.89 0.73 1.91
N ASP A 115 18.02 -0.03 2.59
CA ASP A 115 18.32 -1.41 2.94
C ASP A 115 18.50 -2.30 1.71
N SER A 116 19.32 -3.33 1.87
CA SER A 116 19.59 -4.31 0.81
C SER A 116 18.29 -4.91 0.26
N GLY A 117 18.14 -4.90 -1.07
CA GLY A 117 16.96 -5.44 -1.76
C GLY A 117 15.74 -4.51 -1.78
N THR A 118 15.86 -3.28 -1.26
CA THR A 118 14.76 -2.30 -1.29
C THR A 118 14.89 -1.25 -2.40
N ILE A 119 16.02 -1.23 -3.11
CA ILE A 119 16.18 -0.48 -4.36
C ILE A 119 15.90 -1.44 -5.52
N THR A 120 14.98 -1.06 -6.39
CA THR A 120 14.64 -1.77 -7.63
C THR A 120 14.89 -0.85 -8.83
N GLU A 121 14.73 -1.37 -10.05
CA GLU A 121 14.86 -0.57 -11.26
C GLU A 121 13.91 0.64 -11.29
N CYS A 122 12.67 0.49 -10.83
CA CYS A 122 11.63 1.52 -10.92
C CYS A 122 11.18 2.12 -9.57
N GLY A 123 11.86 1.82 -8.46
CA GLY A 123 11.44 2.35 -7.15
C GLY A 123 12.39 2.05 -5.99
N VAL A 124 12.20 2.79 -4.89
CA VAL A 124 12.96 2.66 -3.63
C VAL A 124 12.04 2.31 -2.47
N GLY A 125 12.60 1.64 -1.45
CA GLY A 125 11.92 1.32 -0.22
C GLY A 125 11.59 2.56 0.59
N LYS A 126 10.30 2.73 0.92
CA LYS A 126 9.81 3.83 1.76
C LYS A 126 9.63 3.43 3.23
N LEU A 127 9.16 2.22 3.48
CA LEU A 127 8.87 1.71 4.83
C LEU A 127 8.72 0.19 4.85
N TYR A 128 8.89 -0.39 6.04
CA TYR A 128 8.48 -1.76 6.35
C TYR A 128 7.16 -1.78 7.10
N PHE A 129 6.36 -2.80 6.82
CA PHE A 129 5.13 -3.07 7.55
C PHE A 129 5.00 -4.58 7.77
N SER A 130 4.09 -4.95 8.67
CA SER A 130 3.71 -6.35 8.88
C SER A 130 2.22 -6.49 8.66
N THR A 131 1.84 -7.53 7.92
CA THR A 131 0.47 -8.05 8.02
C THR A 131 0.42 -8.95 9.25
N VAL A 132 -0.40 -8.57 10.21
CA VAL A 132 -0.61 -9.29 11.47
C VAL A 132 -2.07 -9.73 11.54
N PHE A 133 -2.40 -10.65 12.45
CA PHE A 133 -3.80 -10.77 12.89
C PHE A 133 -4.00 -9.96 14.18
N ALA A 134 -5.21 -9.42 14.32
CA ALA A 134 -5.69 -8.73 15.51
C ALA A 134 -7.05 -9.31 15.90
N TYR A 135 -7.44 -9.13 17.16
CA TYR A 135 -8.66 -9.70 17.71
C TYR A 135 -9.43 -8.71 18.57
N ASN A 136 -10.75 -8.92 18.67
CA ASN A 136 -11.60 -8.15 19.57
C ASN A 136 -11.55 -8.77 20.96
N GLU A 137 -10.95 -8.07 21.93
CA GLU A 137 -10.76 -8.59 23.28
C GLU A 137 -12.07 -8.96 23.99
N LYS A 138 -13.18 -8.30 23.64
CA LYS A 138 -14.51 -8.55 24.20
C LYS A 138 -15.16 -9.84 23.67
N GLN A 139 -14.70 -10.33 22.51
CA GLN A 139 -15.25 -11.53 21.86
C GLN A 139 -14.35 -12.77 22.02
N ILE A 140 -13.03 -12.57 22.12
CA ILE A 140 -12.06 -13.67 22.06
C ILE A 140 -11.94 -14.50 23.35
N GLY A 141 -12.56 -14.05 24.45
CA GLY A 141 -12.49 -14.71 25.76
C GLY A 141 -11.14 -14.51 26.46
N ASP A 142 -10.87 -15.28 27.53
CA ASP A 142 -9.67 -15.10 28.36
C ASP A 142 -8.40 -15.67 27.71
N ILE A 143 -8.52 -16.78 26.97
CA ILE A 143 -7.42 -17.38 26.23
C ILE A 143 -7.24 -16.59 24.94
N LYS A 144 -6.05 -16.01 24.72
CA LYS A 144 -5.78 -15.17 23.56
C LYS A 144 -5.06 -15.97 22.46
N PRO A 145 -5.43 -15.80 21.18
CA PRO A 145 -4.72 -16.41 20.06
C PRO A 145 -3.33 -15.78 19.93
N THR A 146 -2.33 -16.61 19.70
CA THR A 146 -0.91 -16.19 19.64
C THR A 146 -0.21 -16.61 18.35
N THR A 147 -0.81 -17.53 17.60
CA THR A 147 -0.26 -18.06 16.36
C THR A 147 -1.26 -17.94 15.22
N ILE A 148 -0.77 -17.98 13.98
CA ILE A 148 -1.67 -18.04 12.83
C ILE A 148 -2.52 -19.32 12.82
N LYS A 149 -2.05 -20.40 13.46
CA LYS A 149 -2.86 -21.61 13.62
C LYS A 149 -4.12 -21.35 14.45
N ASP A 150 -4.01 -20.52 15.49
CA ASP A 150 -5.14 -20.12 16.34
C ASP A 150 -6.20 -19.32 15.55
N PHE A 151 -5.77 -18.50 14.58
CA PHE A 151 -6.68 -17.77 13.69
C PHE A 151 -7.62 -18.71 12.92
N PHE A 152 -7.10 -19.86 12.46
CA PHE A 152 -7.85 -20.89 11.73
C PHE A 152 -8.60 -21.88 12.65
N ASP A 153 -8.35 -21.86 13.96
CA ASP A 153 -9.05 -22.74 14.91
C ASP A 153 -10.42 -22.17 15.30
N MET A 154 -11.44 -22.55 14.51
CA MET A 154 -12.84 -22.15 14.74
C MET A 154 -13.42 -22.70 16.04
N ALA A 155 -12.88 -23.80 16.58
CA ALA A 155 -13.39 -24.45 17.78
C ALA A 155 -12.82 -23.84 19.05
N GLY A 156 -11.49 -23.61 19.07
CA GLY A 156 -10.81 -22.93 20.18
C GLY A 156 -11.14 -21.43 20.25
N PHE A 157 -11.27 -20.78 19.10
CA PHE A 157 -11.56 -19.35 18.99
C PHE A 157 -12.77 -19.11 18.07
N PRO A 158 -14.00 -19.24 18.59
CA PRO A 158 -15.21 -19.04 17.81
C PRO A 158 -15.39 -17.57 17.38
N GLY A 159 -16.00 -17.34 16.21
CA GLY A 159 -16.31 -16.00 15.69
C GLY A 159 -16.02 -15.84 14.21
N ARG A 160 -16.45 -14.72 13.61
CA ARG A 160 -16.10 -14.43 12.19
C ARG A 160 -14.65 -13.97 12.06
N ARG A 161 -14.07 -14.24 10.90
CA ARG A 161 -12.70 -13.85 10.52
C ARG A 161 -12.75 -12.69 9.53
N GLY A 162 -11.71 -11.86 9.49
CA GLY A 162 -11.49 -10.89 8.42
C GLY A 162 -10.20 -11.20 7.67
N LEU A 163 -10.27 -11.30 6.35
CA LEU A 163 -9.10 -11.49 5.47
C LEU A 163 -9.17 -10.51 4.30
N ARG A 164 -8.00 -10.12 3.77
CA ARG A 164 -7.95 -9.24 2.59
C ARG A 164 -8.49 -9.96 1.37
N ARG A 165 -9.19 -9.26 0.47
CA ARG A 165 -9.71 -9.80 -0.80
C ARG A 165 -8.62 -9.94 -1.89
N VAL A 166 -7.46 -10.47 -1.53
CA VAL A 166 -6.34 -10.78 -2.43
C VAL A 166 -5.62 -12.05 -1.95
N PRO A 167 -4.91 -12.80 -2.80
CA PRO A 167 -4.22 -14.02 -2.36
C PRO A 167 -2.99 -13.74 -1.49
N GLN A 168 -2.30 -12.61 -1.70
CA GLN A 168 -1.06 -12.26 -0.98
C GLN A 168 -1.30 -12.18 0.54
N GLY A 169 -0.42 -12.81 1.30
CA GLY A 169 -0.54 -12.99 2.75
C GLY A 169 -1.50 -14.12 3.14
N ASN A 170 -2.62 -14.29 2.43
CA ASN A 170 -3.63 -15.29 2.78
C ASN A 170 -3.15 -16.71 2.50
N LEU A 171 -2.49 -16.96 1.36
CA LEU A 171 -1.96 -18.28 1.02
C LEU A 171 -0.83 -18.69 1.98
N GLU A 172 0.03 -17.74 2.32
CA GLU A 172 1.13 -17.90 3.26
C GLU A 172 0.60 -18.23 4.66
N PHE A 173 -0.39 -17.48 5.15
CA PHE A 173 -1.04 -17.74 6.43
C PHE A 173 -1.74 -19.10 6.46
N ALA A 174 -2.39 -19.50 5.37
CA ALA A 174 -3.04 -20.79 5.25
C ALA A 174 -2.01 -21.93 5.35
N LEU A 175 -0.93 -21.89 4.58
CA LEU A 175 0.13 -22.90 4.65
C LEU A 175 0.79 -22.98 6.03
N MET A 176 1.07 -21.83 6.66
CA MET A 176 1.63 -21.81 8.01
C MET A 176 0.64 -22.39 9.05
N ALA A 177 -0.65 -22.09 8.93
CA ALA A 177 -1.69 -22.68 9.77
C ALA A 177 -1.89 -24.18 9.52
N ASP A 178 -1.51 -24.65 8.32
CA ASP A 178 -1.47 -26.06 7.93
C ASP A 178 -0.12 -26.75 8.27
N GLY A 179 0.76 -26.07 9.02
CA GLY A 179 1.98 -26.64 9.56
C GLY A 179 3.20 -26.59 8.64
N VAL A 180 3.12 -25.90 7.51
CA VAL A 180 4.31 -25.56 6.71
C VAL A 180 5.20 -24.62 7.51
N ARG A 181 6.50 -24.89 7.56
CA ARG A 181 7.47 -24.01 8.22
C ARG A 181 7.59 -22.70 7.45
N VAL A 182 7.80 -21.59 8.16
CA VAL A 182 7.96 -20.25 7.57
C VAL A 182 8.96 -20.25 6.41
N ASP A 183 10.12 -20.90 6.59
CA ASP A 183 11.19 -20.96 5.60
C ASP A 183 10.82 -21.75 4.33
N ASP A 184 9.82 -22.63 4.40
CA ASP A 184 9.41 -23.52 3.30
C ASP A 184 8.17 -22.99 2.55
N VAL A 185 7.51 -21.94 3.04
CA VAL A 185 6.24 -21.44 2.50
C VAL A 185 6.32 -21.16 1.00
N TYR A 186 7.33 -20.41 0.56
CA TYR A 186 7.46 -20.05 -0.86
C TYR A 186 7.88 -21.23 -1.73
N ALA A 187 8.68 -22.16 -1.21
CA ALA A 187 9.02 -23.39 -1.94
C ALA A 187 7.78 -24.28 -2.17
N VAL A 188 6.84 -24.28 -1.22
CA VAL A 188 5.55 -24.96 -1.38
C VAL A 188 4.67 -24.22 -2.39
N LEU A 189 4.57 -22.88 -2.28
CA LEU A 189 3.75 -22.04 -3.18
C LEU A 189 4.25 -22.04 -4.64
N ASP A 190 5.49 -22.44 -4.89
CA ASP A 190 6.05 -22.58 -6.25
C ASP A 190 5.47 -23.79 -7.02
N THR A 191 4.59 -24.58 -6.38
CA THR A 191 3.96 -25.75 -6.98
C THR A 191 2.44 -25.61 -7.01
N GLU A 192 1.79 -26.13 -8.06
CA GLU A 192 0.31 -26.18 -8.16
C GLU A 192 -0.30 -26.88 -6.93
N ALA A 193 0.28 -28.02 -6.52
CA ALA A 193 -0.17 -28.76 -5.35
C ALA A 193 -0.05 -27.96 -4.04
N GLY A 194 0.97 -27.10 -3.92
CA GLY A 194 1.12 -26.24 -2.75
C GLY A 194 0.11 -25.09 -2.73
N VAL A 195 -0.23 -24.54 -3.90
CA VAL A 195 -1.32 -23.56 -4.03
C VAL A 195 -2.67 -24.20 -3.69
N ASP A 196 -2.95 -25.40 -4.21
CA ASP A 196 -4.17 -26.16 -3.89
C ASP A 196 -4.28 -26.43 -2.39
N ARG A 197 -3.20 -26.87 -1.75
CA ARG A 197 -3.13 -27.07 -0.29
C ARG A 197 -3.47 -25.81 0.50
N ALA A 198 -3.00 -24.64 0.04
CA ALA A 198 -3.32 -23.37 0.68
C ALA A 198 -4.82 -23.03 0.57
N PHE A 199 -5.42 -23.26 -0.60
CA PHE A 199 -6.86 -23.08 -0.81
C PHE A 199 -7.70 -24.07 0.00
N GLU A 200 -7.31 -25.34 0.08
CA GLU A 200 -7.99 -26.34 0.93
C GLU A 200 -8.03 -25.88 2.39
N LYS A 201 -6.94 -25.27 2.88
CA LYS A 201 -6.92 -24.71 4.22
C LYS A 201 -7.81 -23.47 4.37
N LEU A 202 -7.82 -22.55 3.40
CA LEU A 202 -8.74 -21.41 3.40
C LEU A 202 -10.22 -21.84 3.36
N ASP A 203 -10.52 -22.91 2.63
CA ASP A 203 -11.85 -23.51 2.52
C ASP A 203 -12.42 -23.94 3.88
N THR A 204 -11.56 -24.25 4.86
CA THR A 204 -11.99 -24.61 6.22
C THR A 204 -12.65 -23.45 6.99
N ILE A 205 -12.40 -22.20 6.58
CA ILE A 205 -12.93 -21.01 7.26
C ILE A 205 -13.72 -20.06 6.34
N LYS A 206 -13.70 -20.24 5.02
CA LYS A 206 -14.20 -19.25 4.04
C LYS A 206 -15.63 -18.75 4.29
N GLU A 207 -16.53 -19.62 4.76
CA GLU A 207 -17.94 -19.28 5.05
C GLU A 207 -18.08 -18.33 6.26
N HIS A 208 -17.01 -18.18 7.05
CA HIS A 208 -16.95 -17.32 8.23
C HIS A 208 -16.11 -16.06 8.01
N VAL A 209 -15.65 -15.80 6.79
CA VAL A 209 -14.75 -14.69 6.47
C VAL A 209 -15.51 -13.47 5.94
N VAL A 210 -15.19 -12.30 6.48
CA VAL A 210 -15.44 -10.99 5.84
C VAL A 210 -14.22 -10.65 4.99
N TRP A 211 -14.43 -10.45 3.69
CA TRP A 211 -13.36 -10.11 2.76
C TRP A 211 -13.21 -8.60 2.65
N TRP A 212 -12.28 -8.03 3.41
CA TRP A 212 -12.00 -6.60 3.37
C TRP A 212 -11.11 -6.24 2.18
N GLU A 213 -11.24 -5.00 1.70
CA GLU A 213 -10.57 -4.50 0.51
C GLU A 213 -9.64 -3.32 0.82
N THR A 214 -9.98 -2.53 1.84
CA THR A 214 -9.21 -1.34 2.20
C THR A 214 -8.63 -1.49 3.60
N GLY A 215 -7.41 -0.97 3.82
CA GLY A 215 -6.72 -1.09 5.10
C GLY A 215 -7.42 -0.38 6.28
N ALA A 216 -8.46 0.44 6.02
CA ALA A 216 -9.27 1.08 7.04
C ALA A 216 -10.41 0.19 7.58
N GLN A 217 -10.79 -0.87 6.86
CA GLN A 217 -11.90 -1.74 7.26
C GLN A 217 -11.59 -2.64 8.47
N PRO A 218 -10.41 -3.30 8.59
CA PRO A 218 -10.16 -4.25 9.68
C PRO A 218 -10.37 -3.68 11.09
N PRO A 219 -9.87 -2.48 11.45
CA PRO A 219 -10.14 -1.89 12.76
C PRO A 219 -11.63 -1.67 13.03
N GLN A 220 -12.38 -1.22 12.02
CA GLN A 220 -13.82 -0.99 12.13
C GLN A 220 -14.58 -2.30 12.32
N LEU A 221 -14.25 -3.34 11.54
CA LEU A 221 -14.85 -4.68 11.67
C LEU A 221 -14.66 -5.26 13.08
N LEU A 222 -13.48 -5.03 13.68
CA LEU A 222 -13.22 -5.41 15.07
C LEU A 222 -14.04 -4.56 16.04
N ALA A 223 -14.05 -3.23 15.89
CA ALA A 223 -14.75 -2.30 16.78
C ALA A 223 -16.26 -2.55 16.83
N ASP A 224 -16.87 -2.82 15.67
CA ASP A 224 -18.29 -3.14 15.53
C ASP A 224 -18.63 -4.56 15.98
N GLY A 225 -17.61 -5.40 16.25
CA GLY A 225 -17.77 -6.80 16.59
C GLY A 225 -18.31 -7.65 15.44
N GLU A 226 -18.18 -7.18 14.20
CA GLU A 226 -18.56 -7.96 13.02
C GLU A 226 -17.63 -9.18 12.85
N VAL A 227 -16.36 -9.04 13.25
CA VAL A 227 -15.37 -10.12 13.28
C VAL A 227 -14.72 -10.22 14.66
N ALA A 228 -14.45 -11.45 15.09
CA ALA A 228 -13.72 -11.71 16.33
C ALA A 228 -12.21 -11.57 16.11
N MET A 229 -11.73 -11.88 14.90
CA MET A 229 -10.34 -11.74 14.47
C MET A 229 -10.26 -11.26 13.04
N THR A 230 -9.24 -10.49 12.69
CA THR A 230 -8.96 -10.09 11.30
C THR A 230 -7.47 -9.97 11.06
N THR A 231 -7.01 -10.27 9.85
CA THR A 231 -5.72 -9.78 9.39
C THR A 231 -5.80 -8.27 9.15
N ALA A 232 -4.71 -7.57 9.40
CA ALA A 232 -4.59 -6.13 9.19
C ALA A 232 -3.13 -5.74 9.04
N TYR A 233 -2.88 -4.58 8.43
CA TYR A 233 -1.57 -3.93 8.52
C TYR A 233 -1.35 -3.45 9.95
N ASN A 234 -0.20 -3.75 10.55
CA ASN A 234 0.14 -3.42 11.93
C ASN A 234 -0.10 -1.93 12.27
N GLY A 235 0.26 -1.01 11.37
CA GLY A 235 0.04 0.43 11.55
C GLY A 235 -1.43 0.87 11.59
N ARG A 236 -2.37 0.00 11.19
CA ARG A 236 -3.83 0.24 11.28
C ARG A 236 -4.41 -0.18 12.62
N ILE A 237 -3.73 -1.07 13.34
CA ILE A 237 -4.17 -1.62 14.62
C ILE A 237 -3.50 -0.93 15.81
N PHE A 238 -2.25 -0.51 15.68
CA PHE A 238 -1.47 0.03 16.80
C PHE A 238 -2.14 1.22 17.53
N ASN A 239 -2.91 2.03 16.81
CA ASN A 239 -3.65 3.17 17.36
C ASN A 239 -5.18 2.97 17.38
N ALA A 240 -5.66 1.73 17.15
CA ALA A 240 -7.08 1.40 17.08
C ALA A 240 -7.68 1.13 18.46
#